data_AF-A0A0R2JYY5-F1
#
_entry.id   AF-A0A0R2JYY5-F1
#
_cell.length_a   1.000
_cell.length_b   1.000
_cell.length_c   1.000
_cell.angle_alpha   90.00
_cell.angle_beta   90.00
_cell.angle_gamma   90.00
#
_symmetry.space_group_name_H-M   'P 1'
#
loop_
_entity.id
_entity.type
_entity.pdbx_description
1 polymer ?
#
loop_
_entity_poly.entity_id
_entity_poly.type
_entity_poly.pdbx_seq_one_letter_code
_entity_poly.pdbx_strand_id
1 'polypeptide(L)' 'MQGIYTIGQDNNLFACLFYLKNGFEIGGFNNRNYRGTPQENKSDIYFYKDRDANA' A
#
# COMPACT_ATOMS: atom_id res chain seq x y z
N MET A 1 12.34 -8.28 -12.70
CA MET A 1 11.13 -8.45 -11.87
C MET A 1 10.03 -7.63 -12.51
N GLN A 2 8.94 -8.28 -12.93
CA GLN A 2 7.73 -7.62 -13.42
C GLN A 2 6.68 -7.73 -12.32
N GLY A 3 5.95 -6.66 -12.07
CA GLY A 3 4.95 -6.60 -11.02
C GLY A 3 4.19 -5.28 -11.06
N ILE A 4 3.18 -5.15 -10.22
CA ILE A 4 2.44 -3.90 -10.02
C ILE A 4 2.55 -3.47 -8.56
N TYR A 5 2.48 -2.17 -8.32
CA TYR A 5 2.41 -1.62 -6.98
C TYR A 5 1.29 -0.58 -6.89
N THR A 6 0.82 -0.37 -5.67
CA THR A 6 -0.14 0.68 -5.34
C THR A 6 0.11 1.18 -3.93
N ILE A 7 -0.53 2.28 -3.57
CA ILE A 7 -0.41 2.92 -2.26
C ILE A 7 -1.81 3.00 -1.65
N GLY A 8 -1.96 2.49 -0.42
CA GLY A 8 -3.15 2.68 0.40
C GLY A 8 -2.87 3.62 1.57
N GLN A 9 -3.82 4.47 1.91
CA GLN A 9 -3.76 5.20 3.18
C GLN A 9 -4.10 4.22 4.32
N ASP A 10 -3.33 4.27 5.40
CA ASP A 10 -3.52 3.47 6.62
C ASP A 10 -4.94 3.54 7.18
N ASN A 11 -5.59 4.70 7.04
CA ASN A 11 -6.97 4.90 7.51
C ASN A 11 -8.06 4.38 6.55
N ASN A 12 -7.70 3.93 5.34
CA ASN A 12 -8.62 3.27 4.42
C ASN A 12 -8.46 1.74 4.54
N LEU A 13 -8.99 1.21 5.64
CA LEU A 13 -8.90 -0.20 5.98
C LEU A 13 -9.47 -1.11 4.88
N PHE A 14 -10.57 -0.72 4.24
CA PHE A 14 -11.18 -1.51 3.17
C PHE A 14 -10.26 -1.67 1.96
N ALA A 15 -9.58 -0.60 1.52
CA ALA A 15 -8.62 -0.68 0.42
C ALA A 15 -7.41 -1.55 0.81
N CYS A 16 -6.88 -1.38 2.02
CA CYS A 16 -5.75 -2.18 2.50
C CYS A 16 -6.09 -3.67 2.52
N LEU A 17 -7.25 -4.04 3.07
CA LEU A 17 -7.73 -5.42 3.07
C LEU A 17 -8.02 -5.95 1.66
N PHE A 18 -8.51 -5.11 0.75
CA PHE A 18 -8.72 -5.48 -0.64
C PHE A 18 -7.38 -5.84 -1.32
N TYR A 19 -6.33 -5.04 -1.14
CA TYR A 19 -5.01 -5.33 -1.72
C TYR A 19 -4.41 -6.61 -1.14
N LEU A 20 -4.44 -6.78 0.18
CA LEU A 20 -3.97 -8.02 0.83
C LEU A 20 -4.72 -9.26 0.32
N LYS A 21 -6.06 -9.19 0.20
CA LYS A 21 -6.86 -10.30 -0.34
C LYS A 21 -6.58 -10.60 -1.82
N ASN A 22 -6.06 -9.64 -2.58
CA ASN A 22 -5.73 -9.81 -4.00
C ASN A 22 -4.26 -10.22 -4.22
N GLY A 23 -3.55 -10.64 -3.17
CA GLY A 23 -2.18 -11.14 -3.25
C GLY A 23 -1.14 -10.04 -3.41
N PHE A 24 -1.42 -8.84 -2.92
CA PHE A 24 -0.38 -7.85 -2.67
C PHE A 24 0.24 -8.08 -1.30
N GLU A 25 1.52 -7.76 -1.18
CA GLU A 25 2.29 -7.78 0.05
C GLU A 25 2.66 -6.35 0.46
N ILE A 26 2.75 -6.10 1.77
CA ILE A 26 3.20 -4.81 2.30
C ILE A 26 4.72 -4.76 2.15
N GLY A 27 5.22 -3.81 1.35
CA GLY A 27 6.66 -3.61 1.13
C GLY A 27 7.20 -2.30 1.71
N GLY A 28 6.35 -1.42 2.26
CA GLY A 28 6.81 -0.16 2.82
C GLY A 28 5.74 0.62 3.56
N PHE A 29 6.19 1.58 4.37
CA PHE A 29 5.35 2.47 5.15
C PHE A 29 5.97 3.87 5.22
N ASN A 30 5.17 4.91 5.03
CA ASN A 30 5.62 6.30 5.10
C ASN A 30 4.62 7.17 5.89
N ASN A 31 5.02 7.56 7.10
CA ASN A 31 4.27 8.47 7.98
C ASN A 31 4.70 9.93 7.88
N ARG A 32 5.44 10.30 6.83
CA ARG A 32 5.94 11.66 6.61
C ARG A 32 5.41 12.29 5.32
N ASN A 33 4.81 11.50 4.43
CA ASN A 33 4.39 11.98 3.11
C ASN A 33 3.35 13.11 3.18
N TYR A 34 2.49 13.07 4.20
CA TYR A 34 1.39 14.03 4.36
C TYR A 34 1.71 15.22 5.28
N ARG A 35 2.96 15.40 5.73
CA ARG A 35 3.32 16.51 6.63
C ARG A 35 3.02 17.86 6.01
N GLY A 36 2.39 18.76 6.76
CA GLY A 36 1.93 20.06 6.28
C GLY A 36 0.72 20.03 5.34
N THR A 37 0.01 18.89 5.24
CA THR A 37 -1.22 18.76 4.45
C THR A 37 -2.43 18.51 5.36
N PRO A 38 -3.68 18.71 4.87
CA PRO A 38 -4.88 18.31 5.63
C PRO A 38 -4.96 16.82 5.96
N GLN A 39 -4.13 15.97 5.34
CA GLN A 39 -4.08 14.53 5.55
C GLN A 39 -2.93 14.13 6.51
N GLU A 40 -2.31 15.07 7.23
CA GLU A 40 -1.08 14.86 8.02
C GLU A 40 -1.15 13.75 9.07
N ASN A 41 -2.35 13.37 9.50
CA ASN A 41 -2.57 12.27 10.43
C ASN A 41 -2.68 10.89 9.76
N LYS A 42 -2.36 10.80 8.47
CA LYS A 42 -2.39 9.55 7.70
C LYS A 42 -0.99 9.14 7.31
N SER A 43 -0.89 7.87 6.94
CA SER A 43 0.35 7.26 6.45
C SER A 43 0.07 6.49 5.17
N ASP A 44 1.08 6.41 4.32
CA ASP A 44 1.04 5.56 3.14
C ASP A 44 1.56 4.16 3.47
N ILE A 45 0.86 3.15 2.99
CA ILE A 45 1.27 1.75 2.96
C ILE A 45 1.51 1.39 1.49
N TYR A 46 2.72 0.94 1.18
CA TYR A 46 3.10 0.52 -0.16
C TYR A 46 2.82 -0.98 -0.32
N PHE A 47 2.03 -1.32 -1.33
CA PHE A 47 1.63 -2.67 -1.66
C PHE A 47 2.28 -3.10 -2.97
N TYR A 48 2.89 -4.27 -3.00
CA TYR A 48 3.54 -4.83 -4.18
C TYR A 48 2.93 -6.18 -4.52
N LYS A 49 2.76 -6.46 -5.82
CA LYS A 49 2.34 -7.76 -6.32
C LYS A 49 3.25 -8.15 -7.48
N ASP A 50 4.03 -9.19 -7.25
CA ASP A 50 4.88 -9.77 -8.29
C ASP A 50 4.03 -10.54 -9.32
N ARG A 51 4.50 -10.56 -10.56
CA ARG A 51 3.83 -11.26 -11.67
C ARG A 51 3.82 -12.79 -11.47
N ASP A 52 4.79 -13.32 -10.73
CA ASP A 52 5.12 -14.76 -10.68
C ASP A 52 4.99 -15.37 -9.27
N ALA A 53 4.02 -14.92 -8.46
CA ALA A 53 3.81 -15.54 -7.13
C ALA A 53 3.29 -16.99 -7.19
N ASN A 54 3.03 -17.56 -8.37
CA ASN A 54 2.52 -18.93 -8.59
C ASN A 54 2.88 -19.51 -9.99
N ALA A 55 4.08 -19.25 -10.53
CA ALA A 55 4.55 -19.98 -11.72
C ALA A 55 5.28 -21.27 -11.34
#